data_AF-A0A7V9U8A1-F1
#
_entry.id   AF-A0A7V9U8A1-F1
#
_cell.length_a   1.000
_cell.length_b   1.000
_cell.length_c   1.000
_cell.angle_alpha   90.00
_cell.angle_beta   90.00
_cell.angle_gamma   90.00
#
_symmetry.space_group_name_H-M   'P 1'
#
loop_
_entity.id
_entity.type
_entity.pdbx_description
1 polymer ?
#
loop_
_entity_poly.entity_id
_entity_poly.type
_entity_poly.pdbx_seq_one_letter_code
_entity_poly.pdbx_strand_id
1 'polypeptide(L)' 'MADGRATADFWFDPLCPWAWIASRWMKEVETVRQVDTSFHLMSLAYLNQDNDVSDDYREMMN' A
#
# COMPACT_ATOMS: atom_id res chain seq x y z
N MET A 1 9.56 -24.65 -13.64
CA MET A 1 8.91 -24.75 -12.33
C MET A 1 8.97 -23.36 -11.72
N ALA A 2 7.82 -22.77 -11.38
CA ALA A 2 7.82 -21.52 -10.61
C ALA A 2 8.59 -21.78 -9.30
N ASP A 3 9.41 -20.82 -8.88
CA ASP A 3 10.37 -20.91 -7.76
C ASP A 3 9.70 -21.23 -6.39
N GLY A 4 8.38 -21.33 -6.34
CA GLY A 4 7.64 -21.70 -5.12
C GLY A 4 7.44 -20.52 -4.18
N ARG A 5 7.97 -19.35 -4.53
CA ARG A 5 7.69 -18.08 -3.86
C ARG A 5 6.28 -17.60 -4.19
N ALA A 6 5.54 -17.21 -3.15
CA ALA A 6 4.25 -16.55 -3.30
C ALA A 6 4.44 -15.07 -3.72
N THR A 7 3.45 -14.48 -4.37
CA THR A 7 3.43 -13.04 -4.68
C THR A 7 2.44 -12.33 -3.77
N ALA A 8 2.87 -11.24 -3.15
CA ALA A 8 2.00 -10.34 -2.40
C ALA A 8 1.80 -9.05 -3.21
N ASP A 9 0.61 -8.88 -3.79
CA ASP A 9 0.24 -7.63 -4.44
C ASP A 9 -0.08 -6.55 -3.41
N PHE A 10 0.67 -5.45 -3.47
CA PHE A 10 0.69 -4.42 -2.46
C PHE A 10 0.34 -3.06 -3.08
N TRP A 11 -0.87 -2.57 -2.83
CA TRP A 11 -1.29 -1.23 -3.23
C TRP A 11 -0.79 -0.19 -2.25
N PHE A 12 -0.04 0.79 -2.76
CA PHE A 12 0.68 1.76 -1.95
C PHE A 12 0.33 3.20 -2.36
N ASP A 13 0.00 4.03 -1.36
CA ASP A 13 -0.08 5.49 -1.49
C ASP A 13 0.93 6.12 -0.52
N PRO A 14 1.86 6.99 -0.99
CA PRO A 14 2.82 7.68 -0.15
C PRO A 14 2.24 8.55 0.97
N LEU A 15 1.02 9.06 0.80
CA LEU A 15 0.32 9.90 1.78
C LEU A 15 -0.33 9.06 2.89
N CYS A 16 -0.49 7.75 2.69
CA CYS A 16 -1.11 6.87 3.67
C CYS A 16 -0.08 6.38 4.70
N PRO A 17 -0.16 6.79 5.99
CA PRO A 17 0.81 6.37 7.00
C PRO A 17 0.77 4.87 7.25
N TRP A 18 -0.40 4.24 7.09
CA TRP A 18 -0.57 2.80 7.25
C TRP A 18 0.09 2.02 6.13
N ALA A 19 -0.05 2.48 4.88
CA ALA A 19 0.63 1.88 3.73
C ALA A 19 2.15 2.00 3.88
N TRP A 20 2.66 3.11 4.42
CA TRP A 20 4.08 3.27 4.74
C TRP A 20 4.57 2.20 5.72
N ILE A 21 3.93 2.07 6.88
CA ILE A 21 4.30 1.09 7.91
C ILE A 21 4.24 -0.34 7.35
N ALA A 22 3.14 -0.68 6.68
CA ALA A 22 2.96 -2.00 6.09
C ALA A 22 3.99 -2.29 4.99
N SER A 23 4.42 -1.29 4.20
CA SER A 23 5.48 -1.46 3.19
C SER A 23 6.83 -1.82 3.82
N ARG A 24 7.16 -1.22 4.98
CA ARG A 24 8.39 -1.54 5.72
C ARG A 24 8.31 -2.95 6.29
N TRP A 25 7.16 -3.31 6.87
CA TRP A 25 6.93 -4.66 7.35
C TRP A 25 7.05 -5.71 6.25
N MET A 26 6.46 -5.50 5.06
CA MET A 26 6.59 -6.45 3.95
C MET A 26 8.04 -6.65 3.50
N LYS A 27 8.86 -5.61 3.56
CA LYS A 27 10.30 -5.75 3.29
C LYS A 27 11.01 -6.65 4.31
N GLU A 28 10.62 -6.60 5.58
CA GLU A 28 11.13 -7.55 6.59
C GLU A 28 10.60 -8.97 6.36
N VAL A 29 9.34 -9.13 5.95
CA VAL A 29 8.74 -10.44 5.65
C VAL A 29 9.47 -11.16 4.52
N GLU A 30 9.87 -10.45 3.45
CA GLU A 30 10.67 -11.01 2.34
C GLU A 30 11.99 -11.65 2.81
N THR A 31 12.53 -11.22 3.97
CA THR A 31 13.78 -11.78 4.53
C THR A 31 13.58 -13.11 5.25
N VAL A 32 12.36 -13.39 5.73
CA VAL A 32 12.06 -14.56 6.58
C VAL A 32 11.00 -15.50 5.98
N ARG A 33 10.44 -15.18 4.81
CA ARG A 33 9.44 -16.00 4.10
C ARG A 33 9.74 -16.02 2.60
N GLN A 34 9.32 -17.10 1.93
CA GLN A 34 9.39 -17.23 0.47
C GLN A 34 8.23 -16.48 -0.19
N VAL A 35 8.26 -15.16 -0.12
CA VAL A 35 7.28 -14.27 -0.75
C VAL A 35 8.01 -13.09 -1.40
N ASP A 36 7.49 -12.61 -2.51
CA ASP A 36 7.94 -11.38 -3.17
C ASP A 36 6.80 -10.36 -3.23
N THR A 37 7.11 -9.09 -2.93
CA THR A 37 6.12 -8.01 -3.00
C THR A 37 6.07 -7.40 -4.39
N SER A 38 4.88 -7.39 -4.98
CA SER A 38 4.56 -6.68 -6.22
C SER A 38 3.86 -5.37 -5.87
N PHE A 39 4.52 -4.23 -6.08
CA PHE A 39 3.97 -2.92 -5.72
C PHE A 39 3.08 -2.35 -6.83
N HIS A 40 1.89 -1.92 -6.43
CA HIS A 40 0.93 -1.22 -7.26
C HIS A 40 0.69 0.17 -6.69
N LEU A 41 0.68 1.20 -7.53
CA LEU A 41 0.31 2.53 -7.07
C LEU A 41 -1.20 2.60 -6.84
N MET A 42 -1.61 3.24 -5.74
CA MET A 42 -3.01 3.60 -5.50
C MET A 42 -3.10 5.06 -5.03
N SER A 43 -4.32 5.61 -5.06
CA SER A 43 -4.60 6.94 -4.54
C SER A 43 -5.71 6.84 -3.50
N LEU A 44 -5.38 7.22 -2.27
CA LEU A 44 -6.28 7.36 -1.14
C LEU A 44 -7.23 8.53 -1.36
N ALA A 45 -6.78 9.60 -2.02
CA ALA A 45 -7.62 10.72 -2.45
C ALA A 45 -8.73 10.23 -3.40
N TYR A 46 -8.36 9.47 -4.44
CA TYR A 46 -9.31 8.88 -5.37
C TYR A 46 -10.25 7.87 -4.69
N LEU A 47 -9.71 7.02 -3.80
CA LEU A 47 -10.52 6.07 -3.03
C LEU A 47 -11.59 6.77 -2.18
N ASN A 48 -11.29 7.98 -1.68
CA ASN A 48 -12.18 8.74 -0.80
C ASN A 48 -13.03 9.80 -1.53
N GLN A 49 -12.96 9.91 -2.85
CA GLN A 49 -13.63 10.99 -3.61
C GLN A 49 -15.14 11.06 -3.35
N ASP A 50 -15.78 9.90 -3.13
CA ASP A 50 -17.22 9.76 -2.92
C ASP A 50 -17.58 9.50 -1.44
N ASN A 51 -16.59 9.48 -0.55
CA ASN A 51 -16.78 9.27 0.88
C ASN A 51 -17.05 10.60 1.59
N ASP A 52 -17.79 10.51 2.70
CA ASP A 52 -18.04 11.64 3.60
C ASP A 52 -16.83 11.87 4.50
N VAL A 53 -15.88 12.65 4.01
CA VAL A 53 -14.67 13.09 4.69
C VAL A 53 -14.66 14.61 4.79
N SER A 54 -14.02 15.16 5.83
CA SER A 54 -13.96 16.61 6.01
C SER A 54 -13.25 17.31 4.86
N ASP A 55 -13.63 18.56 4.58
CA ASP A 55 -13.02 19.34 3.51
C ASP A 55 -11.53 19.58 3.76
N ASP A 56 -11.13 19.85 5.01
CA ASP A 56 -9.72 19.96 5.42
C ASP A 56 -8.91 18.69 5.07
N TYR A 57 -9.53 17.51 5.22
CA TYR A 57 -8.89 16.24 4.90
C TYR A 57 -8.76 16.04 3.38
N ARG A 58 -9.76 16.48 2.61
CA ARG A 58 -9.68 16.47 1.14
C ARG A 58 -8.59 17.43 0.65
N GLU A 59 -8.47 18.61 1.23
CA GLU A 59 -7.46 19.60 0.84
C GLU A 59 -6.04 19.11 1.14
N MET A 60 -5.83 18.45 2.29
CA MET A 60 -4.53 17.84 2.63
C MET A 60 -4.09 16.75 1.63
N MET A 61 -5.03 16.15 0.90
CA MET A 61 -4.78 15.03 -0.03
C MET A 61 -4.61 15.44 -1.50
N ASN A 62 -4.85 16.71 -1.84
CA ASN A 62 -4.71 17.27 -3.20
C ASN A 62 -3.33 17.89 -3.41
#